data_AF-A0A550C0E6-F1
#
_entry.id   AF-A0A550C0E6-F1
#
_cell.length_a   1.000
_cell.length_b   1.000
_cell.length_c   1.000
_cell.angle_alpha   90.00
_cell.angle_beta   90.00
_cell.angle_gamma   90.00
#
_symmetry.space_group_name_H-M   'P 1'
#
loop_
_entity.id
_entity.type
_entity.pdbx_description
1 polymer ?
#
loop_
_entity_poly.entity_id
_entity_poly.type
_entity_poly.pdbx_seq_one_letter_code
_entity_poly.pdbx_strand_id
1 'polypeptide(L)'
;MSSVVINYDALAKPLSRPRKLKPDEALGVFHESFPRDVVPPLTSMVVLDMSPPMYIFGWQYTVEDFCERFGGDDCLNDLAEMFRLRFENPFRQNYHHLVEYVFALHLCYDVYRICNVIIGSNNSEGSMMRTTNEELMEAAKVTLKENREPLWYRAEIIGIRSGGMQQGSCAYCHELEDDIHAPLGSPTL
;
A
#
# COMPACT_ATOMS: atom_id res chain seq x y z
N MET A 1 -16.06 -17.23 -4.67
CA MET A 1 -15.60 -16.63 -3.41
C MET A 1 -16.52 -15.46 -3.12
N SER A 2 -17.25 -15.48 -2.01
CA SER A 2 -18.15 -14.38 -1.64
C SER A 2 -17.32 -13.27 -1.01
N SER A 3 -17.14 -12.16 -1.71
CA SER A 3 -16.49 -10.97 -1.18
C SER A 3 -17.34 -10.39 -0.05
N VAL A 4 -16.75 -10.22 1.14
CA VAL A 4 -17.39 -9.53 2.26
C VAL A 4 -17.43 -8.05 1.90
N VAL A 5 -18.56 -7.58 1.39
CA VAL A 5 -18.78 -6.15 1.18
C VAL A 5 -18.95 -5.53 2.57
N ILE A 6 -18.00 -4.70 3.00
CA ILE A 6 -18.25 -3.84 4.18
C ILE A 6 -19.41 -2.94 3.82
N ASN A 7 -20.51 -3.09 4.54
CA ASN A 7 -21.54 -2.08 4.53
C ASN A 7 -21.05 -0.89 5.37
N TYR A 8 -20.38 0.06 4.72
CA TYR A 8 -19.93 1.30 5.37
C TYR A 8 -21.12 2.09 5.96
N ASP A 9 -22.34 1.94 5.42
CA ASP A 9 -23.54 2.54 6.00
C ASP A 9 -23.90 1.93 7.37
N ALA A 10 -23.49 0.68 7.64
CA ALA A 10 -23.68 0.01 8.93
C ALA A 10 -22.60 0.37 9.96
N LEU A 11 -21.40 0.76 9.53
CA LEU A 11 -20.31 1.22 10.40
C LEU A 11 -20.41 2.72 10.71
N ALA A 12 -21.03 3.50 9.83
CA ALA A 12 -21.39 4.86 10.10
C ALA A 12 -22.48 4.90 11.18
N LYS A 13 -22.15 5.30 12.41
CA LYS A 13 -23.19 5.80 13.32
C LYS A 13 -23.91 6.91 12.55
N PRO A 14 -25.24 6.82 12.33
CA PRO A 14 -25.94 7.82 11.55
C PRO A 14 -25.71 9.17 12.22
N LEU A 15 -24.92 10.03 11.57
CA LEU A 15 -24.82 11.41 11.97
C LEU A 15 -26.22 11.95 11.78
N SER A 16 -26.84 12.38 12.88
CA SER A 16 -28.26 12.78 12.92
C SER A 16 -28.59 13.92 11.95
N ARG A 17 -27.58 14.57 11.34
CA ARG A 17 -27.70 15.53 10.23
C ARG A 17 -26.47 15.45 9.32
N PRO A 18 -26.62 15.56 7.98
CA PRO A 18 -25.50 15.80 7.09
C PRO A 18 -24.81 17.10 7.51
N ARG A 19 -23.55 17.00 7.91
CA ARG A 19 -22.69 18.15 8.19
C ARG A 19 -21.33 17.88 7.57
N LYS A 20 -20.68 18.94 7.07
CA LYS A 20 -19.29 18.85 6.64
C LYS A 20 -18.43 18.51 7.86
N LEU A 21 -17.78 17.34 7.84
CA LEU A 21 -16.84 16.94 8.88
C LEU A 21 -15.57 17.79 8.79
N LYS A 22 -14.98 18.08 9.95
CA LYS A 22 -13.62 18.65 9.99
C LYS A 22 -12.60 17.57 9.55
N PRO A 23 -11.40 17.94 9.07
CA PRO A 23 -10.41 16.96 8.60
C PRO A 23 -10.05 15.87 9.62
N ASP A 24 -9.97 16.23 10.90
CA ASP A 24 -9.72 15.32 12.03
C ASP A 24 -10.92 14.40 12.33
N GLU A 25 -12.14 14.91 12.21
CA GLU A 25 -13.38 14.12 12.35
C GLU A 25 -13.57 13.14 11.17
N ALA A 26 -13.11 13.51 9.97
CA ALA A 26 -13.20 12.69 8.75
C ALA A 26 -12.31 11.43 8.84
N LEU A 27 -11.11 11.54 9.40
CA LEU A 27 -10.22 10.39 9.59
C LEU A 27 -10.73 9.39 10.62
N GLY A 28 -11.54 9.84 11.58
CA GLY A 28 -12.18 8.96 12.57
C GLY A 28 -13.26 8.04 11.98
N VAL A 29 -13.72 8.30 10.75
CA VAL A 29 -14.72 7.47 10.05
C VAL A 29 -14.09 6.26 9.38
N PHE A 30 -12.85 6.39 8.92
CA PHE A 30 -12.13 5.35 8.21
C PHE A 30 -11.22 4.60 9.16
N HIS A 31 -11.22 3.27 9.10
CA HIS A 31 -10.35 2.44 9.93
C HIS A 31 -8.89 2.65 9.57
N GLU A 32 -7.99 2.50 10.55
CA GLU A 32 -6.55 2.60 10.32
C GLU A 32 -6.03 1.45 9.43
N SER A 33 -6.62 0.26 9.57
CA SER A 33 -6.27 -0.91 8.78
C SER A 33 -7.47 -1.83 8.53
N PHE A 34 -7.40 -2.64 7.49
CA PHE A 34 -8.34 -3.72 7.22
C PHE A 34 -7.63 -5.06 7.00
N PRO A 35 -8.26 -6.20 7.36
CA PRO A 35 -7.77 -7.51 6.96
C PRO A 35 -7.87 -7.68 5.43
N ARG A 36 -7.14 -8.66 4.90
CA ARG A 36 -6.99 -8.90 3.46
C ARG A 36 -8.31 -9.01 2.69
N ASP A 37 -9.26 -9.74 3.26
CA ASP A 37 -10.57 -10.04 2.67
C ASP A 37 -11.53 -8.84 2.68
N VAL A 38 -11.11 -7.74 3.31
CA VAL A 38 -11.90 -6.54 3.52
C VAL A 38 -11.31 -5.40 2.68
N VAL A 39 -11.85 -5.25 1.47
CA VAL A 39 -11.33 -4.31 0.47
C VAL A 39 -11.81 -2.88 0.78
N PRO A 40 -10.91 -1.90 0.96
CA PRO A 40 -11.28 -0.50 1.12
C PRO A 40 -11.88 0.07 -0.17
N PRO A 41 -12.76 1.07 -0.10
CA PRO A 41 -13.32 1.73 -1.27
C PRO A 41 -12.22 2.44 -2.07
N LEU A 42 -12.40 2.55 -3.38
CA LEU A 42 -11.47 3.30 -4.24
C LEU A 42 -11.42 4.78 -3.81
N THR A 43 -10.26 5.42 -3.95
CA THR A 43 -10.09 6.86 -3.66
C THR A 43 -10.99 7.76 -4.52
N SER A 44 -11.41 7.27 -5.69
CA SER A 44 -12.34 7.94 -6.61
C SER A 44 -13.82 7.85 -6.20
N MET A 45 -14.17 6.99 -5.23
CA MET A 45 -15.54 6.86 -4.75
C MET A 45 -15.89 7.98 -3.76
N VAL A 46 -17.19 8.17 -3.54
CA VAL A 46 -17.72 9.04 -2.48
C VAL A 46 -18.37 8.16 -1.43
N VAL A 47 -17.88 8.24 -0.20
CA VAL A 47 -18.40 7.52 0.98
C VAL A 47 -18.75 8.55 2.04
N LEU A 48 -20.03 8.63 2.40
CA LEU A 48 -20.54 9.59 3.39
C LEU A 48 -20.15 11.04 3.06
N ASP A 49 -20.35 11.46 1.80
CA ASP A 49 -19.98 12.78 1.27
C ASP A 49 -18.49 13.12 1.34
N MET A 50 -17.62 12.12 1.44
CA MET A 50 -16.16 12.27 1.49
C MET A 50 -15.46 11.32 0.52
N SER A 51 -14.26 11.71 0.07
CA SER A 51 -13.35 10.78 -0.60
C SER A 51 -12.65 9.89 0.44
N PRO A 52 -12.62 8.57 0.25
CA PRO A 52 -11.84 7.68 1.10
C PRO A 52 -10.36 8.06 1.10
N PRO A 53 -9.64 7.82 2.22
CA PRO A 53 -8.19 7.96 2.22
C PRO A 53 -7.55 6.88 1.33
N MET A 54 -6.30 7.12 0.96
CA MET A 54 -5.49 6.10 0.31
C MET A 54 -5.20 4.98 1.31
N TYR A 55 -5.32 3.75 0.85
CA TYR A 55 -4.89 2.54 1.52
C TYR A 55 -3.87 1.83 0.66
N ILE A 56 -2.80 1.36 1.29
CA ILE A 56 -1.78 0.50 0.71
C ILE A 56 -1.98 -0.92 1.22
N PHE A 57 -1.78 -1.90 0.35
CA PHE A 57 -1.92 -3.31 0.66
C PHE A 57 -0.57 -3.99 0.66
N GLY A 58 -0.23 -4.68 1.75
CA GLY A 58 1.03 -5.40 1.87
C GLY A 58 1.44 -5.63 3.32
N TRP A 59 2.72 -5.48 3.63
CA TRP A 59 3.26 -5.66 4.96
C TRP A 59 3.93 -4.41 5.49
N GLN A 60 3.61 -4.08 6.74
CA GLN A 60 4.19 -2.96 7.46
C GLN A 60 5.17 -3.46 8.52
N TYR A 61 6.29 -2.76 8.65
CA TYR A 61 7.37 -3.02 9.60
C TYR A 61 7.87 -1.69 10.17
N THR A 62 8.39 -1.70 11.39
CA THR A 62 9.36 -0.66 11.77
C THR A 62 10.66 -0.87 11.00
N VAL A 63 11.46 0.17 10.78
CA VAL A 63 12.79 0.03 10.16
C VAL A 63 13.64 -0.96 10.95
N GLU A 64 13.57 -0.90 12.28
CA GLU A 64 14.27 -1.81 13.18
C GLU A 64 13.84 -3.28 12.97
N ASP A 65 12.53 -3.56 13.00
CA ASP A 65 11.99 -4.92 12.75
C ASP A 65 12.37 -5.41 11.35
N PHE A 66 12.29 -4.52 10.36
CA PHE A 66 12.65 -4.82 8.99
C PHE A 66 14.12 -5.22 8.91
N CYS A 67 15.00 -4.46 9.55
CA CYS A 67 16.43 -4.71 9.53
C CYS A 67 16.83 -5.98 10.27
N GLU A 68 16.25 -6.20 11.44
CA GLU A 68 16.46 -7.42 12.23
C GLU A 68 16.06 -8.67 11.42
N ARG A 69 14.94 -8.59 10.70
CA ARG A 69 14.43 -9.72 9.90
C ARG A 69 15.17 -9.92 8.58
N PHE A 70 15.55 -8.83 7.91
CA PHE A 70 15.88 -8.88 6.48
C PHE A 70 17.26 -8.36 6.12
N GLY A 71 17.79 -7.38 6.85
CA GLY A 71 18.90 -6.56 6.37
C GLY A 71 20.29 -6.99 6.84
N GLY A 72 20.40 -7.72 7.96
CA GLY A 72 21.71 -7.98 8.57
C GLY A 72 22.43 -6.67 8.95
N ASP A 73 23.74 -6.74 9.15
CA ASP A 73 24.51 -5.65 9.77
C ASP A 73 24.50 -4.32 8.99
N ASP A 74 24.32 -4.36 7.66
CA ASP A 74 24.36 -3.18 6.78
C ASP A 74 22.98 -2.58 6.44
N CYS A 75 21.91 -3.08 7.07
CA CYS A 75 20.54 -2.73 6.69
C CYS A 75 20.24 -1.22 6.65
N LEU A 76 20.77 -0.48 7.63
CA LEU A 76 20.46 0.95 7.81
C LEU A 76 21.20 1.85 6.83
N ASN A 77 22.25 1.36 6.17
CA ASN A 77 23.08 2.16 5.29
C ASN A 77 22.42 2.37 3.92
N ASP A 78 21.73 1.34 3.40
CA ASP A 78 21.00 1.43 2.12
C ASP A 78 19.86 0.41 2.06
N LEU A 79 18.74 0.77 2.70
CA LEU A 79 17.57 -0.09 2.82
C LEU A 79 16.90 -0.39 1.48
N ALA A 80 16.89 0.59 0.57
CA ALA A 80 16.29 0.46 -0.75
C ALA A 80 17.10 -0.49 -1.63
N GLU A 81 18.42 -0.31 -1.68
CA GLU A 81 19.30 -1.20 -2.42
C GLU A 81 19.28 -2.61 -1.85
N MET A 82 19.30 -2.75 -0.51
CA MET A 82 19.18 -4.06 0.13
C MET A 82 17.88 -4.75 -0.26
N PHE A 83 16.75 -4.03 -0.25
CA PHE A 83 15.48 -4.59 -0.67
C PHE A 83 15.48 -5.05 -2.11
N ARG A 84 15.99 -4.20 -3.00
CA ARG A 84 16.10 -4.49 -4.44
C ARG A 84 16.94 -5.75 -4.67
N LEU A 85 18.11 -5.84 -4.05
CA LEU A 85 19.03 -6.96 -4.22
C LEU A 85 18.51 -8.26 -3.60
N ARG A 86 17.88 -8.21 -2.43
CA ARG A 86 17.49 -9.41 -1.67
C ARG A 86 16.08 -9.91 -1.97
N PHE A 87 15.18 -9.04 -2.42
CA PHE A 87 13.78 -9.40 -2.62
C PHE A 87 13.32 -9.11 -4.04
N GLU A 88 13.48 -7.88 -4.53
CA GLU A 88 12.95 -7.50 -5.85
C GLU A 88 13.60 -8.30 -6.99
N ASN A 89 14.93 -8.34 -7.03
CA ASN A 89 15.68 -9.06 -8.07
C ASN A 89 15.39 -10.58 -8.03
N PRO A 90 15.46 -11.26 -6.87
CA PRO A 90 15.06 -12.66 -6.78
C PRO A 90 13.61 -12.90 -7.17
N PHE A 91 12.68 -12.00 -6.84
CA PHE A 91 11.29 -12.12 -7.26
C PHE A 91 11.18 -12.09 -8.79
N ARG A 92 11.77 -11.08 -9.44
CA ARG A 92 11.77 -10.95 -10.91
C ARG A 92 12.39 -12.18 -11.60
N GLN A 93 13.44 -12.75 -11.03
CA GLN A 93 14.12 -13.91 -11.58
C GLN A 93 13.29 -15.19 -11.45
N ASN A 94 12.68 -15.42 -10.29
CA ASN A 94 11.95 -16.66 -10.00
C ASN A 94 10.50 -16.65 -10.53
N TYR A 95 9.90 -15.47 -10.68
CA TYR A 95 8.50 -15.28 -11.06
C TYR A 95 8.37 -14.34 -12.26
N HIS A 96 9.08 -14.65 -13.35
CA HIS A 96 9.16 -13.82 -14.54
C HIS A 96 7.79 -13.53 -15.21
N HIS A 97 6.82 -14.44 -15.07
CA HIS A 97 5.45 -14.22 -15.55
C HIS A 97 4.62 -13.27 -14.68
N LEU A 98 5.12 -12.92 -13.49
CA LEU A 98 4.54 -11.94 -12.58
C LEU A 98 5.30 -10.60 -12.56
N VAL A 99 6.25 -10.40 -13.48
CA VAL A 99 7.13 -9.22 -13.49
C VAL A 99 6.40 -7.89 -13.66
N GLU A 100 5.19 -7.90 -14.22
CA GLU A 100 4.32 -6.72 -14.33
C GLU A 100 3.73 -6.29 -12.97
N TYR A 101 3.86 -7.14 -11.95
CA TYR A 101 3.29 -6.96 -10.61
C TYR A 101 4.35 -6.84 -9.52
N VAL A 102 5.58 -6.40 -9.86
CA VAL A 102 6.63 -6.27 -8.86
C VAL A 102 6.18 -5.36 -7.73
N PHE A 103 6.24 -5.89 -6.51
CA PHE A 103 5.90 -5.16 -5.30
C PHE A 103 7.01 -4.15 -4.97
N ALA A 104 6.61 -2.97 -4.50
CA ALA A 104 7.51 -1.86 -4.21
C ALA A 104 7.83 -1.79 -2.71
N LEU A 105 9.03 -1.32 -2.37
CA LEU A 105 9.33 -0.89 -1.01
C LEU A 105 9.05 0.60 -0.87
N HIS A 106 8.11 0.93 0.00
CA HIS A 106 7.81 2.30 0.38
C HIS A 106 8.35 2.59 1.77
N LEU A 107 9.32 3.50 1.82
CA LEU A 107 9.96 3.94 3.05
C LEU A 107 9.35 5.24 3.53
N CYS A 108 8.59 5.15 4.62
CA CYS A 108 8.05 6.31 5.30
C CYS A 108 9.01 6.68 6.44
N TYR A 109 9.92 7.62 6.17
CA TYR A 109 10.87 8.17 7.14
C TYR A 109 10.23 9.19 8.10
N ASP A 110 8.95 8.99 8.46
CA ASP A 110 8.33 9.78 9.52
C ASP A 110 8.94 9.43 10.90
N VAL A 111 8.50 10.12 11.94
CA VAL A 111 8.74 9.88 13.37
C VAL A 111 8.67 8.38 13.72
N TYR A 112 7.80 7.63 13.05
CA TYR A 112 7.59 6.19 13.32
C TYR A 112 8.53 5.26 12.56
N ARG A 113 9.36 5.76 11.63
CA ARG A 113 10.32 4.97 10.83
C ARG A 113 9.70 3.68 10.29
N ILE A 114 8.70 3.81 9.41
CA ILE A 114 7.92 2.68 8.92
C ILE A 114 8.35 2.27 7.52
N CYS A 115 8.56 0.98 7.32
CA CYS A 115 8.78 0.34 6.03
C CYS A 115 7.53 -0.41 5.60
N ASN A 116 7.02 -0.11 4.41
CA ASN A 116 5.91 -0.83 3.81
C ASN A 116 6.40 -1.58 2.57
N VAL A 117 6.19 -2.88 2.52
CA VAL A 117 6.31 -3.65 1.28
C VAL A 117 4.93 -3.70 0.64
N ILE A 118 4.76 -2.97 -0.46
CA ILE A 118 3.46 -2.68 -1.09
C ILE A 118 3.25 -3.58 -2.31
N ILE A 119 2.10 -4.24 -2.35
CA ILE A 119 1.67 -5.03 -3.50
C ILE A 119 0.60 -4.31 -4.32
N GLY A 120 -0.26 -3.53 -3.66
CA GLY A 120 -1.32 -2.77 -4.32
C GLY A 120 -1.85 -1.63 -3.46
N SER A 121 -2.82 -0.92 -3.98
CA SER A 121 -3.48 0.22 -3.33
C SER A 121 -4.93 0.33 -3.78
N ASN A 122 -5.72 1.12 -3.06
CA ASN A 122 -7.08 1.48 -3.46
C ASN A 122 -7.14 2.70 -4.39
N ASN A 123 -6.01 3.13 -4.96
CA ASN A 123 -5.98 4.34 -5.80
C ASN A 123 -6.54 4.09 -7.21
N SER A 124 -6.49 2.84 -7.68
CA SER A 124 -7.03 2.44 -8.98
C SER A 124 -7.50 0.99 -8.95
N GLU A 125 -8.46 0.65 -9.82
CA GLU A 125 -8.94 -0.73 -9.98
C GLU A 125 -7.81 -1.68 -10.34
N GLY A 126 -6.92 -1.27 -11.24
CA GLY A 126 -5.76 -2.08 -11.65
C GLY A 126 -4.84 -2.40 -10.47
N SER A 127 -4.59 -1.44 -9.58
CA SER A 127 -3.80 -1.66 -8.35
C SER A 127 -4.53 -2.58 -7.37
N MET A 128 -5.84 -2.40 -7.18
CA MET A 128 -6.64 -3.30 -6.34
C MET A 128 -6.69 -4.73 -6.88
N MET A 129 -6.80 -4.92 -8.20
CA MET A 129 -6.85 -6.27 -8.79
C MET A 129 -5.62 -7.09 -8.42
N ARG A 130 -4.43 -6.47 -8.30
CA ARG A 130 -3.20 -7.14 -7.85
C ARG A 130 -3.35 -7.80 -6.48
N THR A 131 -4.12 -7.18 -5.57
CA THR A 131 -4.34 -7.67 -4.19
C THR A 131 -5.16 -8.96 -4.13
N THR A 132 -5.87 -9.29 -5.22
CA THR A 132 -6.66 -10.52 -5.36
C THR A 132 -5.90 -11.64 -6.08
N ASN A 133 -4.69 -11.38 -6.57
CA ASN A 133 -3.88 -12.40 -7.24
C ASN A 133 -3.19 -13.29 -6.18
N GLU A 134 -3.77 -14.47 -5.93
CA GLU A 134 -3.24 -15.45 -4.96
C GLU A 134 -1.81 -15.89 -5.29
N GLU A 135 -1.49 -16.09 -6.57
CA GLU A 135 -0.14 -16.51 -6.98
C GLU A 135 0.90 -15.43 -6.66
N LEU A 136 0.56 -14.16 -6.92
CA LEU A 136 1.39 -13.01 -6.55
C LEU A 136 1.59 -12.94 -5.03
N MET A 137 0.54 -13.20 -4.24
CA MET A 137 0.65 -13.16 -2.78
C MET A 137 1.59 -14.22 -2.25
N GLU A 138 1.40 -15.46 -2.70
CA GLU A 138 2.22 -16.58 -2.25
C GLU A 138 3.67 -16.44 -2.73
N ALA A 139 3.88 -15.98 -3.97
CA ALA A 139 5.22 -15.68 -4.48
C ALA A 139 5.91 -14.57 -3.67
N ALA A 140 5.19 -13.50 -3.31
CA ALA A 140 5.71 -12.42 -2.47
C ALA A 140 6.04 -12.91 -1.05
N LYS A 141 5.15 -13.68 -0.41
CA LYS A 141 5.39 -14.31 0.91
C LYS A 141 6.64 -15.18 0.89
N VAL A 142 6.79 -16.04 -0.12
CA VAL A 142 7.96 -16.93 -0.27
C VAL A 142 9.25 -16.12 -0.43
N THR A 143 9.25 -15.09 -1.29
CA THR A 143 10.42 -14.24 -1.49
C THR A 143 10.80 -13.47 -0.23
N LEU A 144 9.81 -12.88 0.45
CA LEU A 144 10.01 -12.11 1.68
C LEU A 144 10.23 -13.01 2.90
N LYS A 145 10.01 -14.34 2.78
CA LYS A 145 9.96 -15.28 3.90
C LYS A 145 8.95 -14.84 4.98
N GLU A 146 7.81 -14.32 4.55
CA GLU A 146 6.76 -13.82 5.40
C GLU A 146 5.60 -14.82 5.47
N ASN A 147 5.14 -15.10 6.69
CA ASN A 147 4.05 -16.02 6.96
C ASN A 147 2.75 -15.30 7.35
N ARG A 148 2.84 -14.00 7.69
CA ARG A 148 1.67 -13.17 8.00
C ARG A 148 0.87 -12.86 6.73
N GLU A 149 -0.44 -12.80 6.86
CA GLU A 149 -1.27 -12.23 5.80
C GLU A 149 -0.98 -10.73 5.65
N PRO A 150 -0.93 -10.21 4.40
CA PRO A 150 -0.88 -8.79 4.16
C PRO A 150 -2.18 -8.12 4.64
N LEU A 151 -2.09 -6.85 5.01
CA LEU A 151 -3.22 -6.04 5.43
C LEU A 151 -3.32 -4.80 4.56
N TRP A 152 -4.49 -4.17 4.59
CA TRP A 152 -4.65 -2.81 4.12
C TRP A 152 -4.28 -1.86 5.25
N TYR A 153 -3.39 -0.92 4.98
CA TYR A 153 -3.01 0.15 5.90
C TYR A 153 -3.40 1.48 5.28
N ARG A 154 -4.04 2.35 6.05
CA ARG A 154 -4.30 3.71 5.63
C ARG A 154 -2.96 4.43 5.46
N ALA A 155 -2.71 4.93 4.26
CA ALA A 155 -1.53 5.72 4.00
C ALA A 155 -1.67 7.08 4.71
N GLU A 156 -0.75 7.38 5.60
CA GLU A 156 -0.60 8.73 6.11
C GLU A 156 -0.01 9.57 4.98
N ILE A 157 -0.86 10.32 4.29
CA ILE A 157 -0.40 11.35 3.36
C ILE A 157 0.30 12.40 4.22
N ILE A 158 1.62 12.27 4.38
CA ILE A 158 2.44 13.34 4.92
C ILE A 158 2.28 14.46 3.91
N GLY A 159 1.41 15.40 4.21
CA GLY A 159 1.16 16.55 3.37
C GLY A 159 2.51 17.20 3.11
N ILE A 160 3.02 17.09 1.88
CA ILE A 160 4.13 17.87 1.39
C ILE A 160 3.60 19.30 1.42
N ARG A 161 3.75 20.00 2.55
CA ARG A 161 3.49 21.43 2.63
C ARG A 161 4.40 22.03 1.56
N SER A 162 3.78 22.52 0.49
CA SER A 162 4.43 23.08 -0.69
C SER A 162 5.10 24.41 -0.35
N GLY A 163 6.08 24.37 0.55
CA GLY A 163 6.72 25.52 1.17
C GLY A 163 8.15 25.18 1.54
N GLY A 164 8.99 24.96 0.52
CA GLY A 164 10.45 25.00 0.63
C GLY A 164 11.12 23.69 1.04
N MET A 165 11.67 23.00 0.04
CA MET A 165 12.89 22.17 0.08
C MET A 165 13.33 21.59 1.44
N GLN A 166 13.19 20.27 1.57
CA GLN A 166 14.38 19.41 1.69
C GLN A 166 14.14 18.12 0.90
N GLN A 167 15.05 17.85 -0.04
CA GLN A 167 15.16 16.63 -0.82
C GLN A 167 15.46 15.46 0.12
N GLY A 168 14.40 14.86 0.64
CA GLY A 168 14.35 13.50 1.15
C GLY A 168 13.06 12.82 0.69
N SER A 169 12.54 13.24 -0.47
CA SER A 169 11.36 12.64 -1.09
C SER A 169 11.62 11.15 -1.22
N CYS A 170 10.78 10.34 -0.57
CA CYS A 170 10.63 8.93 -0.87
C CYS A 170 10.56 8.77 -2.40
N ALA A 171 11.64 8.31 -3.02
CA ALA A 171 11.76 8.23 -4.48
C ALA A 171 10.66 7.35 -5.09
N TYR A 172 10.15 6.39 -4.32
CA TYR A 172 9.07 5.47 -4.72
C TYR A 172 7.65 6.05 -4.63
N CYS A 173 7.48 7.20 -3.98
CA CYS A 173 6.17 7.82 -3.84
C CYS A 173 5.68 8.40 -5.17
N HIS A 174 6.61 8.82 -6.04
CA HIS A 174 6.30 9.29 -7.41
C HIS A 174 6.20 8.12 -8.40
N GLU A 175 6.97 7.03 -8.22
CA GLU A 175 6.85 5.85 -9.09
C GLU A 175 5.51 5.12 -8.93
N LEU A 176 4.90 5.20 -7.74
CA LEU A 176 3.51 4.77 -7.54
C LEU A 176 2.51 5.56 -8.40
N GLU A 177 2.83 6.78 -8.82
CA GLU A 177 2.01 7.59 -9.74
C GLU A 177 2.34 7.29 -11.21
N ASP A 178 3.60 7.00 -11.55
CA ASP A 178 4.03 6.78 -12.94
C ASP A 178 3.69 5.36 -13.48
N ASP A 179 3.67 4.32 -12.64
CA ASP A 179 3.19 2.97 -13.01
C ASP A 179 1.66 2.93 -13.29
N ILE A 180 0.92 4.01 -13.00
CA ILE A 180 -0.52 4.16 -13.27
C ILE A 180 -0.80 4.48 -14.75
N HIS A 181 0.20 4.92 -15.51
CA HIS A 181 0.02 5.37 -16.89
C HIS A 181 0.60 4.44 -17.96
N ALA A 182 1.23 3.32 -17.60
CA ALA A 182 1.57 2.30 -18.58
C ALA A 182 0.27 1.67 -19.11
N PRO A 183 -0.10 1.83 -20.40
CA PRO A 183 -1.30 1.20 -20.93
C PRO A 183 -1.12 -0.31 -20.83
N LEU A 184 -2.05 -0.97 -20.12
CA LEU A 184 -2.21 -2.42 -20.21
C LEU A 184 -2.29 -2.76 -21.69
N GLY A 185 -1.27 -3.44 -22.21
CA GLY A 185 -1.24 -3.91 -23.58
C GLY A 185 -2.55 -4.64 -23.85
N SER A 186 -3.35 -4.13 -24.79
CA SER A 186 -4.59 -4.80 -25.17
C SER A 186 -4.25 -6.22 -25.58
N PRO A 187 -4.95 -7.25 -25.06
CA PRO A 187 -4.67 -8.62 -25.46
C PRO A 187 -4.94 -8.73 -26.96
N THR A 188 -3.88 -8.98 -27.73
CA THR A 188 -4.00 -9.32 -29.14
C THR A 188 -4.70 -10.68 -29.21
N LEU A 189 -5.94 -10.68 -29.71
CA LEU A 189 -6.70 -11.88 -30.05
C LEU A 189 -6.05 -12.63 -31.21
#